data_AF-A0A970D4R7-F1
#
_entry.id   AF-A0A970D4R7-F1
#
_cell.length_a   1.000
_cell.length_b   1.000
_cell.length_c   1.000
_cell.angle_alpha   90.00
_cell.angle_beta   90.00
_cell.angle_gamma   90.00
#
_symmetry.space_group_name_H-M   'P 1'
#
loop_
_entity.id
_entity.type
_entity.pdbx_description
1 polymer ?
#
loop_
_entity_poly.entity_id
_entity_poly.type
_entity_poly.pdbx_seq_one_letter_code
_entity_poly.pdbx_strand_id
1 'polypeptide(L)'
;MDVKKFKEIIKERERISVVSSDNDDFAIDKCWEELTELLSKNIEATIEYIENECDNNEFAWISEVFDFVAKKTQSQEFIDALNRYADAHPSVHDLCNIRGSIGFAQAEIKFRNQAE
;
A
#
# COMPACT_ATOMS: atom_id res chain seq x y z
N MET A 1 -10.42 5.24 7.00
CA MET A 1 -10.49 4.02 6.15
C MET A 1 -11.41 2.97 6.80
N ASP A 2 -11.97 1.99 6.07
CA ASP A 2 -12.66 0.84 6.70
C ASP A 2 -11.63 -0.17 7.21
N VAL A 3 -11.15 0.03 8.44
CA VAL A 3 -10.07 -0.76 9.05
C VAL A 3 -10.45 -2.22 9.26
N LYS A 4 -11.75 -2.51 9.47
CA LYS A 4 -12.21 -3.91 9.61
C LYS A 4 -12.02 -4.66 8.30
N LYS A 5 -12.50 -4.08 7.21
CA LYS A 5 -12.34 -4.67 5.88
C LYS A 5 -10.85 -4.79 5.50
N PHE A 6 -10.04 -3.78 5.82
CA PHE A 6 -8.59 -3.83 5.62
C PHE A 6 -7.97 -5.07 6.30
N LYS A 7 -8.26 -5.28 7.58
CA LYS A 7 -7.74 -6.42 8.35
C LYS A 7 -8.21 -7.78 7.82
N GLU A 8 -9.40 -7.86 7.24
CA GLU A 8 -9.88 -9.08 6.59
C GLU A 8 -9.08 -9.39 5.31
N ILE A 9 -8.80 -8.38 4.48
CA ILE A 9 -8.01 -8.54 3.26
C ILE A 9 -6.57 -8.98 3.60
N ILE A 10 -5.94 -8.35 4.60
CA ILE A 10 -4.58 -8.72 5.01
C ILE A 10 -4.52 -10.17 5.51
N LYS A 11 -5.49 -10.61 6.32
CA LYS A 11 -5.54 -12.00 6.77
C LYS A 11 -5.69 -13.01 5.64
N GLU A 12 -6.46 -12.69 4.61
CA GLU A 12 -6.59 -13.58 3.45
C GLU A 12 -5.29 -13.59 2.64
N ARG A 13 -4.64 -12.44 2.44
CA ARG A 13 -3.33 -12.33 1.79
C ARG A 13 -2.26 -13.13 2.53
N GLU A 14 -2.20 -13.05 3.86
CA GLU A 14 -1.34 -13.84 4.73
C GLU A 14 -1.59 -15.34 4.56
N ARG A 15 -2.87 -15.74 4.57
CA ARG A 15 -3.26 -17.14 4.37
C ARG A 15 -2.82 -17.65 2.99
N ILE A 16 -2.98 -16.88 1.93
CA ILE A 16 -2.55 -17.26 0.57
C ILE A 16 -1.04 -17.44 0.52
N SER A 17 -0.27 -16.54 1.14
CA SER A 17 1.19 -16.68 1.25
C SER A 17 1.55 -18.00 1.94
N VAL A 18 0.90 -18.36 3.05
CA VAL A 18 1.17 -19.61 3.77
C VAL A 18 0.74 -20.86 2.99
N VAL A 19 -0.44 -20.86 2.39
CA VAL A 19 -1.02 -22.06 1.76
C VAL A 19 -0.39 -22.34 0.39
N SER A 20 -0.09 -21.28 -0.36
CA SER A 20 0.38 -21.39 -1.74
C SER A 20 1.85 -21.01 -1.90
N SER A 21 2.55 -20.56 -0.84
CA SER A 21 3.91 -20.02 -0.91
C SER A 21 4.04 -18.96 -2.01
N ASP A 22 3.04 -18.09 -2.08
CA ASP A 22 2.90 -17.02 -3.08
C ASP A 22 2.84 -17.50 -4.56
N ASN A 23 2.47 -18.76 -4.81
CA ASN A 23 2.33 -19.32 -6.17
C ASN A 23 0.89 -19.25 -6.74
N ASP A 24 -0.03 -18.58 -6.05
CA ASP A 24 -1.41 -18.39 -6.51
C ASP A 24 -1.61 -16.94 -6.95
N ASP A 25 -1.01 -16.60 -8.09
CA ASP A 25 -1.00 -15.23 -8.63
C ASP A 25 -2.41 -14.63 -8.75
N PHE A 26 -3.41 -15.46 -9.10
CA PHE A 26 -4.79 -15.01 -9.23
C PHE A 26 -5.40 -14.60 -7.89
N ALA A 27 -5.16 -15.38 -6.83
CA ALA A 27 -5.65 -15.04 -5.49
C ALA A 27 -4.93 -13.81 -4.91
N ILE A 28 -3.64 -13.66 -5.20
CA ILE A 28 -2.83 -12.50 -4.79
C ILE A 28 -3.32 -11.23 -5.50
N ASP A 29 -3.47 -11.27 -6.82
CA ASP A 29 -3.93 -10.13 -7.63
C ASP A 29 -5.32 -9.65 -7.17
N LYS A 30 -6.21 -10.58 -6.83
CA LYS A 30 -7.51 -10.25 -6.25
C LYS A 30 -7.39 -9.52 -4.91
N CYS A 31 -6.50 -9.95 -4.02
CA CYS A 31 -6.27 -9.25 -2.75
C CYS A 31 -5.72 -7.84 -3.00
N TRP A 32 -4.80 -7.68 -3.95
CA TRP A 32 -4.26 -6.38 -4.32
C TRP A 32 -5.31 -5.45 -4.93
N GLU A 33 -6.20 -5.96 -5.77
CA GLU A 33 -7.33 -5.20 -6.30
C GLU A 33 -8.25 -4.73 -5.17
N GLU A 34 -8.69 -5.63 -4.29
CA GLU A 34 -9.56 -5.28 -3.17
C GLU A 34 -8.93 -4.28 -2.20
N LEU A 35 -7.62 -4.44 -1.94
CA LEU A 35 -6.85 -3.53 -1.08
C LEU A 35 -6.71 -2.15 -1.74
N THR A 36 -6.37 -2.10 -3.02
CA THR A 36 -6.25 -0.86 -3.80
C THR A 36 -7.57 -0.12 -3.84
N GLU A 37 -8.69 -0.81 -4.10
CA GLU A 37 -10.02 -0.21 -4.09
C GLU A 37 -10.35 0.39 -2.72
N LEU A 38 -10.07 -0.34 -1.63
CA LEU A 38 -10.34 0.13 -0.27
C LEU A 38 -9.52 1.39 0.08
N LEU A 39 -8.21 1.35 -0.18
CA LEU A 39 -7.29 2.44 0.13
C LEU A 39 -7.55 3.69 -0.72
N SER A 40 -7.92 3.49 -1.98
CA SER A 40 -8.18 4.57 -2.94
C SER A 40 -9.57 5.17 -2.81
N LYS A 41 -10.52 4.48 -2.15
CA LYS A 41 -11.91 4.94 -2.01
C LYS A 41 -12.02 6.28 -1.28
N ASN A 42 -11.18 6.47 -0.26
CA ASN A 42 -11.06 7.74 0.46
C ASN A 42 -9.60 7.91 0.88
N ILE A 43 -8.83 8.59 0.05
CA ILE A 43 -7.38 8.70 0.22
C ILE A 43 -7.00 9.51 1.46
N GLU A 44 -7.77 10.54 1.82
CA GLU A 44 -7.55 11.33 3.03
C GLU A 44 -7.67 10.45 4.28
N ALA A 45 -8.72 9.63 4.34
CA ALA A 45 -8.94 8.71 5.46
C ALA A 45 -7.95 7.52 5.47
N THR A 46 -7.24 7.28 4.37
CA THR A 46 -6.13 6.31 4.28
C THR A 46 -4.83 6.94 4.77
N ILE A 47 -4.55 8.20 4.38
CA ILE A 47 -3.41 8.97 4.87
C ILE A 47 -3.49 9.13 6.39
N GLU A 48 -4.64 9.52 6.92
CA GLU A 48 -4.85 9.66 8.37
C GLU A 48 -4.57 8.34 9.11
N TYR A 49 -5.00 7.20 8.54
CA TYR A 49 -4.72 5.88 9.10
C TYR A 49 -3.22 5.58 9.11
N ILE A 50 -2.52 5.81 8.00
CA ILE A 50 -1.08 5.57 7.87
C ILE A 50 -0.32 6.39 8.91
N GLU A 51 -0.69 7.64 9.12
CA GLU A 51 0.05 8.54 10.01
C GLU A 51 -0.23 8.31 11.50
N ASN A 52 -1.42 7.81 11.86
CA ASN A 52 -1.86 7.79 13.27
C ASN A 52 -2.14 6.39 13.84
N GLU A 53 -2.55 5.42 13.01
CA GLU A 53 -3.07 4.12 13.47
C GLU A 53 -2.31 2.91 12.93
N CYS A 54 -1.60 3.06 11.81
CA CYS A 54 -0.93 1.98 11.09
C CYS A 54 0.31 1.45 11.82
N ASP A 55 0.43 0.12 11.91
CA ASP A 55 1.63 -0.53 12.43
C ASP A 55 2.59 -1.00 11.31
N ASN A 56 3.84 -1.32 11.69
CA ASN A 56 4.90 -1.67 10.74
C ASN A 56 4.56 -2.87 9.85
N ASN A 57 3.82 -3.86 10.37
CA ASN A 57 3.42 -5.04 9.61
C ASN A 57 2.29 -4.69 8.64
N GLU A 58 1.29 -3.93 9.11
CA GLU A 58 0.23 -3.40 8.24
C GLU A 58 0.82 -2.54 7.10
N PHE A 59 1.79 -1.68 7.41
CA PHE A 59 2.47 -0.86 6.42
C PHE A 59 3.23 -1.68 5.37
N ALA A 60 3.87 -2.78 5.79
CA ALA A 60 4.55 -3.70 4.87
C ALA A 60 3.55 -4.34 3.88
N TRP A 61 2.36 -4.72 4.33
CA TRP A 61 1.32 -5.24 3.43
C TRP A 61 0.76 -4.18 2.48
N ILE A 62 0.55 -2.95 2.96
CA ILE A 62 0.11 -1.84 2.09
C ILE A 62 1.18 -1.53 1.03
N SER A 63 2.46 -1.78 1.33
CA SER A 63 3.57 -1.51 0.41
C SER A 63 3.54 -2.33 -0.89
N GLU A 64 2.84 -3.47 -0.90
CA GLU A 64 2.61 -4.26 -2.12
C GLU A 64 1.73 -3.53 -3.14
N VAL A 65 0.94 -2.53 -2.69
CA VAL A 65 -0.03 -1.83 -3.55
C VAL A 65 0.15 -0.32 -3.61
N PHE A 66 1.28 0.21 -3.13
CA PHE A 66 1.54 1.66 -3.17
C PHE A 66 1.44 2.22 -4.59
N ASP A 67 1.99 1.53 -5.58
CA ASP A 67 1.97 1.99 -6.97
C ASP A 67 0.56 1.97 -7.55
N PHE A 68 -0.24 0.93 -7.29
CA PHE A 68 -1.63 0.87 -7.75
C PHE A 68 -2.47 1.99 -7.13
N VAL A 69 -2.32 2.24 -5.82
CA VAL A 69 -3.02 3.33 -5.14
C VAL A 69 -2.57 4.69 -5.66
N ALA A 70 -1.26 4.91 -5.85
CA ALA A 70 -0.74 6.16 -6.38
C ALA A 70 -1.16 6.38 -7.85
N LYS A 71 -1.16 5.34 -8.68
CA LYS A 71 -1.66 5.37 -10.05
C LYS A 71 -3.14 5.75 -10.11
N LYS A 72 -3.96 5.19 -9.22
CA LYS A 72 -5.40 5.43 -9.20
C LYS A 72 -5.76 6.81 -8.65
N THR A 73 -5.16 7.21 -7.53
CA THR A 73 -5.51 8.43 -6.80
C THR A 73 -4.74 9.66 -7.28
N GLN A 74 -3.53 9.46 -7.84
CA GLN A 74 -2.58 10.51 -8.21
C GLN A 74 -2.29 11.49 -7.06
N SER A 75 -2.40 11.01 -5.81
CA SER A 75 -2.22 11.84 -4.62
C SER A 75 -0.75 11.98 -4.25
N GLN A 76 -0.21 13.19 -4.41
CA GLN A 76 1.14 13.50 -3.93
C GLN A 76 1.19 13.45 -2.40
N GLU A 77 0.12 13.86 -1.71
CA GLU A 77 0.00 13.82 -0.25
C GLU A 77 0.10 12.39 0.29
N PHE A 78 -0.42 11.40 -0.44
CA PHE A 78 -0.24 9.99 -0.10
C PHE A 78 1.25 9.60 -0.09
N ILE A 79 2.00 9.97 -1.14
CA ILE A 79 3.46 9.70 -1.20
C ILE A 79 4.20 10.40 -0.06
N ASP A 80 3.82 11.63 0.28
CA ASP A 80 4.41 12.35 1.40
C ASP A 80 4.12 11.66 2.74
N ALA A 81 2.90 11.16 2.94
CA ALA A 81 2.53 10.37 4.13
C ALA A 81 3.35 9.08 4.24
N LEU A 82 3.53 8.35 3.12
CA LEU A 82 4.37 7.15 3.09
C LEU A 82 5.83 7.45 3.47
N ASN A 83 6.39 8.55 2.97
CA ASN A 83 7.75 8.97 3.31
C ASN A 83 7.85 9.35 4.80
N ARG A 84 6.90 10.16 5.31
CA ARG A 84 6.88 10.53 6.73
C ARG A 84 6.84 9.30 7.64
N TYR A 85 6.02 8.31 7.31
CA TYR A 85 5.95 7.05 8.05
C TYR A 85 7.28 6.28 7.99
N ALA A 86 7.84 6.10 6.80
CA ALA A 86 9.11 5.39 6.62
C ALA A 86 10.30 6.08 7.33
N ASP A 87 10.32 7.41 7.36
CA ASP A 87 11.33 8.19 8.07
C ASP A 87 11.17 8.11 9.60
N ALA A 88 9.92 8.07 10.11
CA ALA A 88 9.64 7.92 11.53
C ALA A 88 9.91 6.48 12.05
N HIS A 89 9.77 5.48 11.19
CA HIS A 89 9.87 4.06 11.54
C HIS A 89 10.98 3.35 10.75
N PRO A 90 12.28 3.63 10.99
CA PRO A 90 13.37 3.06 10.19
C PRO A 90 13.41 1.52 10.21
N SER A 91 12.84 0.87 11.24
CA SER A 91 12.71 -0.59 11.34
C SER A 91 11.82 -1.22 10.26
N VAL A 92 10.97 -0.45 9.57
CA VAL A 92 10.17 -0.97 8.44
C VAL A 92 11.04 -1.23 7.20
N HIS A 93 12.21 -0.59 7.11
CA HIS A 93 13.14 -0.81 6.01
C HIS A 93 13.72 -2.23 6.01
N ASP A 94 13.75 -2.90 7.18
CA ASP A 94 14.23 -4.26 7.33
C ASP A 94 13.17 -5.31 6.94
N LEU A 95 11.88 -4.91 6.83
CA LEU A 95 10.77 -5.81 6.53
C LEU A 95 10.55 -5.98 5.02
N CYS A 96 10.74 -4.93 4.24
CA CYS A 96 10.63 -4.96 2.78
C CYS A 96 11.32 -3.73 2.16
N ASN A 97 11.49 -3.73 0.83
CA ASN A 97 12.09 -2.62 0.07
C ASN A 97 11.15 -1.40 -0.02
N ILE A 98 10.69 -0.89 1.13
CA ILE A 98 9.74 0.21 1.29
C ILE A 98 10.14 1.43 0.47
N ARG A 99 11.42 1.82 0.52
CA ARG A 99 11.92 2.99 -0.23
C ARG A 99 11.83 2.77 -1.74
N GLY A 100 12.08 1.54 -2.21
CA GLY A 100 11.82 1.14 -3.59
C GLY A 100 10.33 1.27 -3.95
N SER A 101 9.44 0.70 -3.15
CA SER A 101 7.99 0.75 -3.38
C SER A 101 7.45 2.18 -3.44
N ILE A 102 7.90 3.06 -2.53
CA ILE A 102 7.56 4.50 -2.56
C ILE A 102 8.08 5.17 -3.84
N GLY A 103 9.29 4.83 -4.28
CA GLY A 103 9.88 5.34 -5.51
C GLY A 103 9.07 4.95 -6.75
N PHE A 104 8.62 3.70 -6.84
CA PHE A 104 7.73 3.23 -7.92
C PHE A 104 6.39 3.95 -7.90
N ALA A 105 5.77 4.07 -6.72
CA ALA A 105 4.52 4.80 -6.56
C ALA A 105 4.63 6.28 -6.96
N GLN A 106 5.73 6.93 -6.61
CA GLN A 106 6.00 8.30 -7.03
C GLN A 106 6.17 8.42 -8.56
N ALA A 107 6.75 7.42 -9.22
CA ALA A 107 6.89 7.39 -10.67
C ALA A 107 5.54 7.31 -11.39
N GLU A 108 4.58 6.55 -10.84
CA GLU A 108 3.21 6.46 -11.39
C GLU A 108 2.44 7.80 -11.36
N ILE A 109 2.76 8.71 -10.43
CA ILE A 109 2.20 10.07 -10.40
C ILE A 109 2.83 10.95 -11.48
N LYS A 110 4.13 10.79 -11.73
CA LYS A 110 4.87 11.59 -12.73
C LYS A 110 4.54 11.20 -14.16
N PHE A 111 4.23 9.94 -14.43
CA PHE A 111 3.98 9.43 -15.78
C PHE A 111 2.74 10.06 -16.46
N ARG A 112 1.71 10.45 -15.69
CA ARG A 112 0.51 11.10 -16.26
C ARG A 112 0.71 12.59 -16.58
N ASN A 113 1.53 13.30 -15.81
CA ASN A 113 1.80 14.73 -16.02
C ASN A 113 2.72 15.04 -17.21
N GLN A 114 3.29 14.03 -17.87
CA GLN A 114 4.12 14.16 -19.08
C GLN A 114 3.40 13.73 -20.36
N ALA A 115 2.14 13.31 -20.27
CA ALA A 115 1.33 12.87 -21.40
C ALA A 115 0.36 13.96 -21.92
N GLU A 116 0.51 15.21 -21.44
CA GLU A 116 -0.26 16.39 -21.88
C GLU A 116 0.58 17.35 -22.73
#